data_AF-A0A7C8A6H5-F1
#
_entry.id   AF-A0A7C8A6H5-F1
#
_cell.length_a   1.000
_cell.length_b   1.000
_cell.length_c   1.000
_cell.angle_alpha   90.00
_cell.angle_beta   90.00
_cell.angle_gamma   90.00
#
_symmetry.space_group_name_H-M   'P 1'
#
loop_
_entity.id
_entity.type
_entity.pdbx_description
1 polymer ?
#
loop_
_entity_poly.entity_id
_entity_poly.type
_entity_poly.pdbx_seq_one_letter_code
_entity_poly.pdbx_strand_id
1 'polypeptide(L)'
;MRKRQSTINPAKDGVFDNQQSTIRNIALLFPMAFLIFFVVSLGAEEVYLLEEGGIKVLFESPHEPVARELAEIYPGVRAELENIFGWDLNITPSIILIRDTKQFQQMIRSPLTVAFAVPEKDLIVIDYSKMSAHTF
;
A
#
# COMPACT_ATOMS: atom_id res chain seq x y z
N MET A 1 -42.47 -74.47 -1.22
CA MET A 1 -42.50 -73.28 -2.11
C MET A 1 -41.57 -72.22 -1.53
N ARG A 2 -40.55 -71.80 -2.30
CA ARG A 2 -39.43 -70.93 -1.88
C ARG A 2 -39.87 -69.47 -1.67
N LYS A 3 -39.51 -68.86 -0.53
CA LYS A 3 -39.49 -67.40 -0.36
C LYS A 3 -38.45 -66.78 -1.32
N ARG A 4 -38.83 -65.75 -2.08
CA ARG A 4 -37.88 -64.88 -2.81
C ARG A 4 -37.35 -63.83 -1.82
N GLN A 5 -36.05 -63.82 -1.58
CA GLN A 5 -35.35 -62.70 -0.93
C GLN A 5 -35.12 -61.61 -1.98
N SER A 6 -35.63 -60.41 -1.68
CA SER A 6 -35.29 -59.17 -2.40
C SER A 6 -33.96 -58.67 -1.86
N THR A 7 -32.91 -58.72 -2.67
CA THR A 7 -31.61 -58.14 -2.35
C THR A 7 -31.70 -56.61 -2.50
N ILE A 8 -31.89 -55.91 -1.39
CA ILE A 8 -31.63 -54.47 -1.29
C ILE A 8 -30.10 -54.34 -1.23
N ASN A 9 -29.52 -53.63 -2.19
CA ASN A 9 -28.07 -53.45 -2.31
C ASN A 9 -27.67 -52.12 -1.61
N PRO A 10 -27.08 -52.14 -0.40
CA PRO A 10 -26.89 -50.94 0.43
C PRO A 10 -25.69 -50.07 0.00
N ALA A 11 -25.01 -50.40 -1.10
CA ALA A 11 -23.72 -49.80 -1.45
C ALA A 11 -23.80 -48.54 -2.32
N LYS A 12 -24.98 -48.10 -2.77
CA LYS A 12 -25.11 -46.93 -3.67
C LYS A 12 -25.52 -45.62 -2.98
N ASP A 13 -26.01 -45.68 -1.74
CA ASP A 13 -26.68 -44.53 -1.14
C ASP A 13 -25.72 -43.66 -0.29
N GLY A 14 -24.54 -44.19 0.08
CA GLY A 14 -23.59 -43.50 0.97
C GLY A 14 -22.49 -42.68 0.28
N VAL A 15 -22.32 -42.79 -1.04
CA VAL A 15 -21.23 -42.10 -1.77
C VAL A 15 -21.68 -40.76 -2.36
N PHE A 16 -22.95 -40.64 -2.78
CA PHE A 16 -23.47 -39.41 -3.38
C PHE A 16 -23.70 -38.28 -2.36
N ASP A 17 -24.02 -38.62 -1.10
CA ASP A 17 -24.42 -37.64 -0.08
C ASP A 17 -23.22 -36.82 0.46
N ASN A 18 -22.06 -37.47 0.63
CA ASN A 18 -20.84 -36.80 1.10
C ASN A 18 -20.25 -35.85 0.03
N GLN A 19 -20.32 -36.24 -1.25
CA GLN A 19 -19.82 -35.44 -2.38
C GLN A 19 -20.69 -34.19 -2.65
N GLN A 20 -21.98 -34.26 -2.33
CA GLN A 20 -22.91 -33.14 -2.49
C GLN A 20 -22.72 -32.05 -1.41
N SER A 21 -22.34 -32.43 -0.19
CA SER A 21 -22.03 -31.50 0.90
C SER A 21 -20.72 -30.73 0.68
N THR A 22 -19.69 -31.38 0.11
CA THR A 22 -18.39 -30.75 -0.19
C THR A 22 -18.51 -29.74 -1.32
N ILE A 23 -19.26 -30.05 -2.39
CA ILE A 23 -19.51 -29.13 -3.50
C ILE A 23 -20.29 -27.89 -3.02
N ARG A 24 -21.27 -28.05 -2.12
CA ARG A 24 -22.04 -26.92 -1.56
C ARG A 24 -21.18 -25.99 -0.70
N ASN A 25 -20.24 -26.53 0.06
CA ASN A 25 -19.30 -25.75 0.88
C ASN A 25 -18.23 -25.06 0.02
N ILE A 26 -17.70 -25.72 -1.02
CA ILE A 26 -16.76 -25.11 -1.97
C ILE A 26 -17.45 -23.99 -2.76
N ALA A 27 -18.71 -24.19 -3.17
CA ALA A 27 -19.50 -23.19 -3.87
C ALA A 27 -19.84 -21.95 -3.02
N LEU A 28 -19.78 -22.05 -1.68
CA LEU A 28 -19.91 -20.92 -0.76
C LEU A 28 -18.55 -20.28 -0.41
N LEU A 29 -17.47 -21.06 -0.37
CA LEU A 29 -16.12 -20.54 -0.13
C LEU A 29 -15.60 -19.71 -1.32
N PHE A 30 -15.94 -20.10 -2.55
CA PHE A 30 -15.54 -19.39 -3.76
C PHE A 30 -16.04 -17.92 -3.82
N PRO A 31 -17.34 -17.60 -3.64
CA PRO A 31 -17.81 -16.22 -3.63
C PRO A 31 -17.29 -15.42 -2.43
N MET A 32 -17.05 -16.07 -1.29
CA MET A 32 -16.49 -15.40 -0.11
C MET A 32 -15.02 -15.01 -0.34
N ALA A 33 -14.21 -15.91 -0.90
CA ALA A 33 -12.84 -15.60 -1.29
C ALA A 33 -12.77 -14.54 -2.41
N PHE A 34 -13.69 -14.60 -3.37
CA PHE A 34 -13.82 -13.60 -4.43
C PHE A 34 -14.17 -12.21 -3.87
N LEU A 35 -15.09 -12.13 -2.90
CA LEU A 35 -15.42 -10.89 -2.20
C LEU A 35 -14.21 -10.30 -1.46
N ILE A 36 -13.43 -11.14 -0.77
CA ILE A 36 -12.22 -10.69 -0.07
C ILE A 36 -11.18 -10.17 -1.08
N PHE A 37 -10.99 -10.86 -2.21
CA PHE A 37 -10.07 -10.43 -3.26
C PHE A 37 -10.49 -9.09 -3.89
N PHE A 38 -11.79 -8.91 -4.17
CA PHE A 38 -12.32 -7.68 -4.73
C PHE A 38 -12.14 -6.47 -3.79
N VAL A 39 -12.34 -6.67 -2.48
CA VAL A 39 -12.16 -5.62 -1.47
C VAL A 39 -10.68 -5.18 -1.37
N VAL A 40 -9.74 -6.11 -1.42
CA VAL A 40 -8.29 -5.78 -1.38
C VAL A 40 -7.88 -5.01 -2.64
N SER A 41 -8.39 -5.40 -3.81
CA SER A 41 -8.11 -4.73 -5.09
C SER A 41 -8.62 -3.29 -5.17
N LEU A 42 -9.70 -2.97 -4.45
CA LEU A 42 -10.28 -1.62 -4.37
C LEU A 42 -9.52 -0.67 -3.44
N GLY A 43 -8.66 -1.19 -2.57
CA GLY A 43 -7.96 -0.42 -1.53
C GLY A 43 -6.46 -0.23 -1.74
N ALA A 44 -5.90 -0.67 -2.87
CA ALA A 44 -4.51 -0.43 -3.21
C ALA A 44 -4.36 0.94 -3.87
N GLU A 45 -3.97 1.95 -3.08
CA GLU A 45 -3.57 3.25 -3.60
C GLU A 45 -2.19 3.09 -4.28
N GLU A 46 -2.08 3.41 -5.57
CA GLU A 46 -0.84 3.25 -6.32
C GLU A 46 0.22 4.26 -5.84
N VAL A 47 1.29 3.74 -5.24
CA VAL A 47 2.46 4.53 -4.83
C VAL A 47 3.51 4.47 -5.94
N TYR A 48 3.93 5.64 -6.39
CA TYR A 48 4.94 5.86 -7.42
C TYR A 48 6.25 6.33 -6.79
N LEU A 49 7.35 6.08 -7.49
CA LEU A 49 8.70 6.50 -7.11
C LEU A 49 9.29 7.39 -8.22
N LEU A 50 9.69 8.61 -7.86
CA LEU A 50 10.53 9.48 -8.69
C LEU A 50 11.94 9.47 -8.11
N GLU A 51 12.94 9.19 -8.93
CA GLU A 51 14.36 9.21 -8.55
C GLU A 51 15.13 10.16 -9.46
N GLU A 52 15.15 11.44 -9.08
CA GLU A 52 15.74 12.54 -9.84
C GLU A 52 16.36 13.56 -8.88
N GLY A 53 17.25 14.43 -9.37
CA GLY A 53 17.81 15.53 -8.58
C GLY A 53 18.67 15.10 -7.37
N GLY A 54 18.96 13.82 -7.20
CA GLY A 54 19.67 13.29 -6.02
C GLY A 54 18.76 12.98 -4.83
N ILE A 55 17.45 12.83 -5.06
CA ILE A 55 16.48 12.38 -4.06
C ILE A 55 15.60 11.26 -4.61
N LYS A 56 14.93 10.55 -3.70
CA LYS A 56 13.87 9.59 -4.01
C LYS A 56 12.56 10.11 -3.44
N VAL A 57 11.53 10.29 -4.25
CA VAL A 57 10.22 10.76 -3.79
C VAL A 57 9.18 9.67 -4.00
N LEU A 58 8.53 9.24 -2.92
CA LEU A 58 7.38 8.34 -2.94
C LEU A 58 6.11 9.17 -2.83
N PHE A 59 5.19 8.99 -3.78
CA PHE A 59 3.99 9.79 -3.92
C PHE A 59 2.83 8.99 -4.55
N GLU A 60 1.60 9.47 -4.40
CA GLU A 60 0.41 8.89 -5.06
C GLU A 60 0.08 9.63 -6.37
N SER A 61 -0.61 8.96 -7.31
CA SER A 61 -0.80 9.36 -8.72
C SER A 61 -1.06 10.86 -9.02
N PRO A 62 -1.90 11.63 -8.28
CA PRO A 62 -2.09 13.04 -8.63
C PRO A 62 -0.93 13.98 -8.23
N HIS A 63 0.17 13.46 -7.64
CA HIS A 63 1.20 14.28 -6.99
C HIS A 63 2.58 14.25 -7.66
N GLU A 64 2.69 13.68 -8.88
CA GLU A 64 3.94 13.72 -9.66
C GLU A 64 4.53 15.14 -9.83
N PRO A 65 3.73 16.21 -10.09
CA PRO A 65 4.30 17.56 -10.25
C PRO A 65 5.07 18.05 -9.02
N VAL A 66 4.59 17.71 -7.82
CA VAL A 66 5.22 18.09 -6.55
C VAL A 66 6.49 17.28 -6.32
N ALA A 67 6.47 15.98 -6.65
CA ALA A 67 7.66 15.16 -6.60
C ALA A 67 8.76 15.72 -7.52
N ARG A 68 8.38 16.16 -8.73
CA ARG A 68 9.30 16.78 -9.69
C ARG A 68 9.84 18.12 -9.19
N GLU A 69 8.98 18.97 -8.65
CA GLU A 69 9.40 20.25 -8.05
C GLU A 69 10.43 20.04 -6.93
N LEU A 70 10.21 19.05 -6.05
CA LEU A 70 11.20 18.70 -5.02
C LEU A 70 12.54 18.26 -5.62
N ALA A 71 12.51 17.48 -6.70
CA ALA A 71 13.71 17.03 -7.39
C ALA A 71 14.45 18.19 -8.09
N GLU A 72 13.74 19.22 -8.55
CA GLU A 72 14.32 20.43 -9.14
C GLU A 72 14.94 21.35 -8.08
N ILE A 73 14.30 21.48 -6.91
CA ILE A 73 14.76 22.36 -5.82
C ILE A 73 15.95 21.76 -5.05
N TYR A 74 15.96 20.44 -4.82
CA TYR A 74 16.94 19.80 -3.93
C TYR A 74 18.41 20.04 -4.29
N PRO A 75 18.86 20.00 -5.56
CA PRO A 75 20.24 20.30 -5.91
C PRO A 75 20.72 21.66 -5.40
N GLY A 76 19.85 22.68 -5.44
CA GLY A 76 20.14 24.02 -4.91
C GLY A 76 20.30 24.01 -3.39
N VAL A 77 19.37 23.37 -2.68
CA VAL A 77 19.43 23.21 -1.21
C VAL A 77 20.67 22.44 -0.80
N ARG A 78 21.00 21.34 -1.50
CA ARG A 78 22.22 20.57 -1.25
C ARG A 78 23.46 21.44 -1.39
N ALA A 79 23.61 22.16 -2.51
CA ALA A 79 24.77 23.01 -2.75
C ALA A 79 24.91 24.12 -1.69
N GLU A 80 23.79 24.71 -1.25
CA GLU A 80 23.79 25.71 -0.18
C GLU A 80 24.30 25.12 1.15
N LEU A 81 23.80 23.94 1.54
CA LEU A 81 24.23 23.26 2.75
C LEU A 81 25.71 22.85 2.67
N GLU A 82 26.18 22.33 1.54
CA GLU A 82 27.59 22.00 1.33
C GLU A 82 28.49 23.24 1.49
N ASN A 83 28.06 24.38 0.95
CA ASN A 83 28.80 25.64 1.07
C ASN A 83 28.81 26.20 2.50
N ILE A 84 27.71 26.08 3.25
CA ILE A 84 27.61 26.56 4.64
C ILE A 84 28.48 25.72 5.59
N PHE A 85 28.44 24.40 5.44
CA PHE A 85 29.07 23.47 6.39
C PHE A 85 30.45 22.97 5.95
N GLY A 86 30.83 23.16 4.69
CA GLY A 86 32.12 22.72 4.15
C GLY A 86 32.26 21.19 4.01
N TRP A 87 31.13 20.48 4.01
CA TRP A 87 31.06 19.02 3.85
C TRP A 87 30.47 18.64 2.48
N ASP A 88 30.79 17.44 1.99
CA ASP A 88 30.10 16.84 0.83
C ASP A 88 28.92 16.01 1.33
N LEU A 89 27.71 16.38 0.92
CA LEU A 89 26.48 15.69 1.28
C LEU A 89 26.26 14.51 0.33
N ASN A 90 27.05 13.45 0.50
CA ASN A 90 26.95 12.23 -0.30
C ASN A 90 25.81 11.30 0.17
N ILE A 91 24.60 11.86 0.31
CA ILE A 91 23.38 11.15 0.68
C ILE A 91 22.29 11.36 -0.39
N THR A 92 21.44 10.35 -0.55
CA THR A 92 20.27 10.41 -1.43
C THR A 92 19.02 10.18 -0.59
N PRO A 93 18.48 11.24 0.01
CA PRO A 93 17.37 11.10 0.93
C PRO A 93 16.11 10.62 0.21
N SER A 94 15.35 9.81 0.92
CA SER A 94 14.00 9.41 0.53
C SER A 94 12.99 10.38 1.14
N ILE A 95 12.00 10.79 0.37
CA ILE A 95 10.92 11.67 0.78
C ILE A 95 9.61 10.90 0.57
N ILE A 96 8.79 10.81 1.60
CA ILE A 96 7.43 10.25 1.50
C ILE A 96 6.44 11.39 1.65
N LEU A 97 5.59 11.56 0.63
CA LEU A 97 4.46 12.49 0.66
C LEU A 97 3.23 11.75 1.18
N ILE A 98 2.75 12.13 2.37
CA ILE A 98 1.53 11.57 2.95
C ILE A 98 0.37 12.54 2.71
N ARG A 99 -0.63 12.08 1.96
CA ARG A 99 -1.83 12.87 1.66
C ARG A 99 -2.82 12.91 2.81
N ASP A 100 -3.02 11.79 3.51
CA ASP A 100 -3.97 11.74 4.61
C ASP A 100 -3.32 12.32 5.88
N THR A 101 -3.71 13.55 6.24
CA THR A 101 -3.31 14.23 7.48
C THR A 101 -3.49 13.34 8.71
N LYS A 102 -4.53 12.49 8.74
CA LYS A 102 -4.79 11.61 9.88
C LYS A 102 -3.74 10.51 9.96
N GLN A 103 -3.37 9.90 8.83
CA GLN A 103 -2.28 8.91 8.80
C GLN A 103 -0.95 9.55 9.23
N PHE A 104 -0.65 10.76 8.74
CA PHE A 104 0.53 11.50 9.17
C PHE A 104 0.51 11.81 10.68
N GLN A 105 -0.62 12.30 11.21
CA GLN A 105 -0.78 12.57 12.65
C GLN A 105 -0.81 11.31 13.52
N GLN A 106 -1.13 10.13 12.98
CA GLN A 106 -0.96 8.89 13.72
C GLN A 106 0.53 8.57 13.93
N MET A 107 1.39 8.95 12.97
CA MET A 107 2.84 8.81 13.10
C MET A 107 3.44 9.84 14.05
N ILE A 108 2.80 11.01 14.20
CA ILE A 108 3.32 12.14 14.96
C ILE A 108 2.32 12.61 16.00
N ARG A 109 2.71 12.58 17.28
CA ARG A 109 1.86 13.01 18.40
C ARG A 109 1.65 14.54 18.52
N SER A 110 1.72 15.27 17.40
CA SER A 110 1.53 16.72 17.35
C SER A 110 0.81 17.14 16.06
N PRO A 111 -0.34 17.85 16.17
CA PRO A 111 -1.06 18.37 15.01
C PRO A 111 -0.37 19.57 14.35
N LEU A 112 0.68 20.13 14.97
CA LEU A 112 1.42 21.30 14.47
C LEU A 112 2.59 20.93 13.56
N THR A 113 3.02 19.67 13.56
CA THR A 113 4.09 19.19 12.69
C THR A 113 3.55 19.00 11.27
N VAL A 114 4.33 19.41 10.27
CA VAL A 114 4.00 19.27 8.83
C VAL A 114 5.03 18.42 8.08
N ALA A 115 6.20 18.21 8.68
CA ALA A 115 7.23 17.30 8.17
C ALA A 115 8.11 16.83 9.34
N PHE A 116 8.71 15.67 9.20
CA PHE A 116 9.75 15.18 10.11
C PHE A 116 10.79 14.36 9.36
N ALA A 117 12.01 14.36 9.88
CA ALA A 117 13.09 13.52 9.37
C ALA A 117 13.31 12.32 10.29
N VAL A 118 13.68 11.19 9.68
CA VAL A 118 14.18 9.97 10.33
C VAL A 118 15.61 9.76 9.84
N PRO A 119 16.62 10.35 10.49
CA PRO A 119 17.99 10.40 9.97
C PRO A 119 18.62 9.03 9.76
N GLU A 120 18.34 8.05 10.63
CA GLU A 120 18.85 6.68 10.51
C GLU A 120 18.43 5.98 9.19
N LYS A 121 17.41 6.53 8.51
CA LYS A 121 16.84 5.97 7.27
C LYS A 121 17.02 6.90 6.07
N ASP A 122 17.74 8.02 6.22
CA ASP A 122 17.79 9.10 5.23
C ASP A 122 16.38 9.50 4.74
N LEU A 123 15.39 9.47 5.64
CA LEU A 123 13.99 9.59 5.29
C LEU A 123 13.41 10.91 5.79
N ILE A 124 12.66 11.59 4.93
CA ILE A 124 11.84 12.74 5.27
C ILE A 124 10.39 12.36 4.97
N VAL A 125 9.50 12.60 5.93
CA VAL A 125 8.07 12.37 5.76
C VAL A 125 7.38 13.72 5.85
N ILE A 126 6.56 14.03 4.84
CA ILE A 126 5.90 15.33 4.70
C ILE A 126 4.39 15.12 4.64
N ASP A 127 3.65 15.91 5.41
CA ASP A 127 2.20 16.03 5.32
C ASP A 127 1.85 16.88 4.10
N TYR A 128 1.65 16.22 2.97
CA TYR A 128 1.35 16.87 1.70
C TYR A 128 0.04 17.66 1.77
N SER A 129 -0.94 17.23 2.56
CA SER A 129 -2.22 17.96 2.71
C SER A 129 -2.05 19.39 3.23
N LYS A 130 -0.93 19.64 3.93
CA LYS A 130 -0.60 20.95 4.52
C LYS A 130 0.43 21.72 3.71
N MET A 131 1.04 21.11 2.70
CA MET A 131 1.70 21.87 1.65
C MET A 131 0.62 22.51 0.80
N SER A 132 0.29 23.77 1.10
CA SER A 132 -0.47 24.59 0.17
C SER A 132 0.26 24.56 -1.16
N ALA A 133 -0.37 23.97 -2.19
CA ALA A 133 0.07 24.01 -3.57
C ALA A 133 0.36 25.47 -3.91
N HIS A 134 1.62 25.89 -3.78
CA HIS A 134 2.07 27.10 -4.41
C HIS A 134 2.12 26.72 -5.88
N THR A 135 1.12 27.15 -6.64
CA THR A 135 1.30 27.30 -8.08
C THR A 135 2.33 28.41 -8.24
N PHE A 136 3.61 28.05 -8.33
CA PHE A 136 4.62 28.93 -8.92
C PHE A 136 4.51 28.84 -10.44
#